data_AF-A0AAD7UEN2-F1
#
_entry.id   AF-A0AAD7UEN2-F1
#
_cell.length_a   1.000
_cell.length_b   1.000
_cell.length_c   1.000
_cell.angle_alpha   90.00
_cell.angle_beta   90.00
_cell.angle_gamma   90.00
#
_symmetry.space_group_name_H-M   'P 1'
#
loop_
_entity.id
_entity.type
_entity.pdbx_description
1 polymer ?
#
loop_
_entity_poly.entity_id
_entity_poly.type
_entity_poly.pdbx_seq_one_letter_code
_entity_poly.pdbx_strand_id
1 'polypeptide(L)'
;MGGGRVVVALLAARRVAGEISHEDAQCIMRGKTMAFFGDSITRYCYFGFNYWLETGEVPSEEYDSSFGDNDEDYDRNRVTTPWTDWYISDMSNGKWRQRFAKVFDDLDDAYTEFYFIQDAYYDSDDTDGETSVADLASTVKGYDYIAYNTGIWNLKEKNDLTSDYCGEDWTDECEEHWEDMFDDLEDEMWSDGATVVWRATTCCGEADDGEWIPSIEEQNSYAKSFMENNDHSYVDAYSLFDEDDKDDFLFDDTHPNVDTCLTINKMILEAIDVANGSPCTVGATPTYAPTKRPSSEPSAEPTYVPTFEPSFEPTPRPTEGSTCFDDTTWYKSGDTDKDCTWVASFVPTRCAVRGEDGRDAYQACQESCDACDEGSCEDSTSWTLSSDDTKDCAWVEEFYRNRCTRQSDDGAYAFEACPYACRTCSKCEDSTSWSIETDASKNCAWVAESSTLRCTKYGLEDGETTLGFLSCRDACQVCEGETGTCEDSTTWYKNGEPSKDCDWVAGFAPAPRCTVVGADGDAAYKHCLVSCGTC
;
A
#
# COMPACT_ATOMS: atom_id res chain seq x y z
N MET A 1 -3.54 -15.80 -31.23
CA MET A 1 -2.52 -14.78 -31.56
C MET A 1 -2.98 -13.50 -30.89
N GLY A 2 -2.19 -13.01 -29.95
CA GLY A 2 -2.56 -12.00 -28.96
C GLY A 2 -1.97 -12.43 -27.62
N GLY A 3 -0.66 -12.29 -27.48
CA GLY A 3 0.06 -12.61 -26.25
C GLY A 3 0.09 -11.36 -25.38
N GLY A 4 -0.55 -11.43 -24.21
CA GLY A 4 -0.42 -10.43 -23.16
C GLY A 4 1.02 -10.41 -22.67
N ARG A 5 1.59 -9.21 -22.55
CA ARG A 5 2.89 -8.99 -21.93
C ARG A 5 2.67 -9.02 -20.42
N VAL A 6 3.21 -10.03 -19.75
CA VAL A 6 3.42 -10.01 -18.31
C VAL A 6 4.75 -9.30 -18.09
N VAL A 7 4.73 -8.14 -17.45
CA VAL A 7 5.94 -7.46 -16.94
C VAL A 7 5.80 -7.40 -15.43
N VAL A 8 6.39 -8.37 -14.74
CA VAL A 8 6.58 -8.32 -13.29
C VAL A 8 7.81 -7.46 -13.03
N ALA A 9 7.64 -6.29 -12.43
CA ALA A 9 8.75 -5.48 -11.94
C ALA A 9 9.32 -6.14 -10.66
N LEU A 10 10.38 -6.94 -10.83
CA LEU A 10 11.22 -7.44 -9.74
C LEU A 10 11.99 -6.28 -9.10
N LEU A 11 11.53 -5.79 -7.94
CA LEU A 11 12.36 -4.97 -7.06
C LEU A 11 13.11 -5.86 -6.05
N ALA A 12 14.22 -6.44 -6.51
CA ALA A 12 15.23 -7.02 -5.64
C ALA A 12 16.58 -6.29 -5.88
N ALA A 13 16.94 -5.46 -4.90
CA ALA A 13 18.25 -4.87 -4.63
C ALA A 13 19.05 -4.35 -5.84
N ARG A 14 18.92 -3.05 -6.15
CA ARG A 14 19.95 -2.30 -6.88
C ARG A 14 19.87 -0.79 -6.68
N ARG A 15 20.77 -0.30 -5.82
CA ARG A 15 21.29 1.08 -5.73
C ARG A 15 20.27 2.13 -5.27
N VAL A 16 20.78 3.17 -4.62
CA VAL A 16 20.20 4.52 -4.70
C VAL A 16 19.90 4.76 -6.19
N ALA A 17 18.63 4.68 -6.58
CA ALA A 17 18.20 5.04 -7.92
C ALA A 17 18.61 6.50 -8.12
N GLY A 18 19.26 6.80 -9.24
CA GLY A 18 19.61 8.18 -9.55
C GLY A 18 18.32 8.96 -9.71
N GLU A 19 18.13 9.99 -8.89
CA GLU A 19 17.06 10.99 -9.00
C GLU A 19 16.74 11.29 -10.48
N ILE A 20 15.46 11.15 -10.89
CA ILE A 20 15.01 11.44 -12.27
C ILE A 20 15.59 12.79 -12.72
N SER A 21 16.44 12.74 -13.74
CA SER A 21 17.04 13.95 -14.30
C SER A 21 16.04 14.68 -15.19
N HIS A 22 16.33 15.94 -15.51
CA HIS A 22 15.52 16.69 -16.47
C HIS A 22 15.47 16.02 -17.86
N GLU A 23 16.57 15.39 -18.28
CA GLU A 23 16.62 14.64 -19.54
C GLU A 23 15.74 13.38 -19.48
N ASP A 24 15.71 12.68 -18.35
CA ASP A 24 14.83 11.51 -18.15
C ASP A 24 13.36 11.93 -18.18
N ALA A 25 13.01 13.03 -17.49
CA ALA A 25 11.66 13.58 -17.50
C ALA A 25 11.20 14.01 -18.91
N GLN A 26 12.06 14.69 -19.65
CA GLN A 26 11.78 15.02 -21.05
C GLN A 26 11.65 13.77 -21.92
N CYS A 27 12.43 12.72 -21.67
CA CYS A 27 12.29 11.45 -22.37
C CYS A 27 10.93 10.78 -22.10
N ILE A 28 10.51 10.74 -20.83
CA ILE A 28 9.23 10.15 -20.40
C ILE A 28 8.05 10.92 -21.00
N MET A 29 8.08 12.26 -20.95
CA MET A 29 6.95 13.09 -21.36
C MET A 29 6.87 13.38 -22.87
N ARG A 30 7.88 13.04 -23.66
CA ARG A 30 7.96 13.39 -25.08
C ARG A 30 6.77 12.89 -25.91
N GLY A 31 5.98 13.82 -26.44
CA GLY A 31 4.76 13.52 -27.20
C GLY A 31 3.70 12.76 -26.39
N LYS A 32 3.75 12.87 -25.07
CA LYS A 32 2.84 12.21 -24.13
C LYS A 32 1.87 13.19 -23.52
N THR A 33 0.77 12.64 -23.05
CA THR A 33 -0.30 13.36 -22.39
C THR A 33 -0.40 12.91 -20.93
N MET A 34 -0.42 13.85 -19.98
CA MET A 34 -0.50 13.55 -18.55
C MET A 34 -1.57 14.40 -17.86
N ALA A 35 -2.48 13.73 -17.15
CA ALA A 35 -3.46 14.39 -16.30
C ALA A 35 -3.06 14.30 -14.83
N PHE A 36 -3.21 15.40 -14.11
CA PHE A 36 -3.08 15.50 -12.66
C PHE A 36 -4.46 15.74 -12.07
N PHE A 37 -4.92 14.82 -11.23
CA PHE A 37 -6.15 14.95 -10.48
C PHE A 37 -5.79 15.14 -9.00
N GLY A 38 -6.22 16.25 -8.42
CA GLY A 38 -6.10 16.41 -6.98
C GLY A 38 -6.41 17.80 -6.45
N ASP A 39 -5.91 18.09 -5.27
CA ASP A 39 -6.25 19.28 -4.51
C ASP A 39 -5.25 20.44 -4.71
N SER A 40 -5.17 21.35 -3.72
CA SER A 40 -4.26 22.50 -3.74
C SER A 40 -2.79 22.08 -3.80
N ILE A 41 -2.35 21.01 -3.12
CA ILE A 41 -0.96 20.54 -3.23
C ILE A 41 -0.69 20.10 -4.66
N THR A 42 -1.56 19.26 -5.21
CA THR A 42 -1.37 18.74 -6.57
C THR A 42 -1.28 19.89 -7.57
N ARG A 43 -2.08 20.95 -7.37
CA ARG A 43 -2.00 22.19 -8.15
C ARG A 43 -0.65 22.90 -8.04
N TYR A 44 -0.11 23.09 -6.83
CA TYR A 44 1.20 23.72 -6.65
C TYR A 44 2.32 22.88 -7.28
N CYS A 45 2.28 21.57 -7.05
CA CYS A 45 3.26 20.65 -7.63
C CYS A 45 3.15 20.57 -9.15
N TYR A 46 1.95 20.74 -9.74
CA TYR A 46 1.74 20.81 -11.18
C TYR A 46 2.44 22.02 -11.81
N PHE A 47 2.38 23.20 -11.18
CA PHE A 47 3.08 24.37 -11.70
C PHE A 47 4.60 24.19 -11.68
N GLY A 48 5.13 23.66 -10.57
CA GLY A 48 6.56 23.34 -10.45
C GLY A 48 7.06 22.32 -11.45
N PHE A 49 6.29 21.23 -11.60
CA PHE A 49 6.57 20.20 -12.58
C PHE A 49 6.72 20.77 -13.98
N ASN A 50 5.75 21.57 -14.40
CA ASN A 50 5.72 22.14 -15.74
C ASN A 50 6.85 23.13 -16.00
N TYR A 51 7.15 24.01 -15.03
CA TYR A 51 8.28 24.93 -15.13
C TYR A 51 9.61 24.18 -15.24
N TRP A 52 9.80 23.17 -14.38
CA TRP A 52 11.01 22.35 -14.39
C TRP A 52 11.13 21.52 -15.67
N LEU A 53 10.04 20.92 -16.16
CA LEU A 53 10.03 20.13 -17.39
C LEU A 53 10.40 20.98 -18.62
N GLU A 54 9.96 22.25 -18.66
CA GLU A 54 10.27 23.18 -19.73
C GLU A 54 11.70 23.72 -19.65
N THR A 55 12.12 24.18 -18.47
CA THR A 55 13.35 24.99 -18.31
C THR A 55 14.56 24.20 -17.82
N GLY A 56 14.34 23.09 -17.11
CA GLY A 56 15.34 22.37 -16.35
C GLY A 56 15.76 23.09 -15.06
N GLU A 57 15.14 24.22 -14.75
CA GLU A 57 15.40 25.03 -13.56
C GLU A 57 14.36 24.75 -12.46
N VAL A 58 14.76 24.95 -11.22
CA VAL A 58 13.83 24.96 -10.07
C VAL A 58 13.39 26.41 -9.85
N PRO A 59 12.08 26.72 -9.81
CA PRO A 59 11.58 28.07 -9.55
C PRO A 59 12.24 28.70 -8.31
N SER A 60 12.73 29.93 -8.44
CA SER A 60 13.45 30.63 -7.35
C SER A 60 12.56 31.41 -6.39
N GLU A 61 11.26 31.53 -6.70
CA GLU A 61 10.29 32.18 -5.84
C GLU A 61 9.56 31.09 -5.04
N GLU A 62 9.55 31.20 -3.71
CA GLU A 62 8.55 30.52 -2.88
C GLU A 62 7.19 30.78 -3.53
N TYR A 63 6.45 29.72 -3.83
CA TYR A 63 5.11 29.83 -4.42
C TYR A 63 4.27 30.78 -3.55
N ASP A 64 4.11 32.03 -3.93
CA ASP A 64 2.95 32.77 -3.45
C ASP A 64 1.71 32.01 -3.97
N SER A 65 0.64 32.02 -3.19
CA SER A 65 -0.68 31.45 -3.48
C SER A 65 -1.27 31.77 -4.88
N SER A 66 -0.61 32.67 -5.62
CA SER A 66 -0.95 33.16 -6.97
C SER A 66 0.00 32.70 -8.09
N PHE A 67 1.02 31.88 -7.81
CA PHE A 67 1.94 31.34 -8.82
C PHE A 67 1.21 30.41 -9.80
N GLY A 68 1.46 30.57 -11.10
CA GLY A 68 0.74 29.87 -12.17
C GLY A 68 -0.70 30.37 -12.40
N ASP A 69 -1.38 30.83 -11.36
CA ASP A 69 -2.75 31.36 -11.39
C ASP A 69 -2.91 32.65 -12.19
N ASN A 70 -1.84 33.36 -12.58
CA ASN A 70 -1.89 34.57 -13.41
C ASN A 70 -1.04 34.50 -14.69
N ASP A 71 -0.52 33.32 -15.00
CA ASP A 71 0.35 33.11 -16.15
C ASP A 71 -0.45 32.92 -17.45
N GLU A 72 0.02 33.56 -18.53
CA GLU A 72 -0.54 33.48 -19.89
C GLU A 72 -0.15 32.16 -20.59
N ASP A 73 0.84 31.44 -20.07
CA ASP A 73 1.34 30.18 -20.61
C ASP A 73 0.39 28.99 -20.38
N TYR A 74 -0.61 29.14 -19.50
CA TYR A 74 -1.62 28.12 -19.25
C TYR A 74 -2.92 28.44 -19.97
N ASP A 75 -3.38 27.50 -20.81
CA ASP A 75 -4.63 27.62 -21.52
C ASP A 75 -5.82 27.39 -20.59
N ARG A 76 -6.36 28.50 -20.08
CA ARG A 76 -7.63 28.54 -19.34
C ARG A 76 -8.84 28.55 -20.27
N ASN A 77 -8.61 28.75 -21.56
CA ASN A 77 -9.59 29.02 -22.60
C ASN A 77 -9.77 27.87 -23.61
N ARG A 78 -9.37 26.63 -23.29
CA ARG A 78 -9.96 25.43 -23.91
C ARG A 78 -11.39 25.26 -23.37
N VAL A 79 -12.23 26.24 -23.72
CA VAL A 79 -13.57 26.58 -23.20
C VAL A 79 -14.66 25.76 -23.87
N THR A 80 -14.71 24.45 -23.63
CA THR A 80 -15.97 23.73 -23.87
C THR A 80 -16.40 22.85 -22.70
N THR A 81 -15.75 22.92 -21.55
CA THR A 81 -16.02 22.02 -20.42
C THR A 81 -16.36 22.80 -19.13
N PRO A 82 -17.30 22.30 -18.30
CA PRO A 82 -17.83 23.00 -17.12
C PRO A 82 -16.81 23.30 -16.01
N TRP A 83 -15.62 22.68 -16.06
CA TRP A 83 -14.56 22.74 -15.04
C TRP A 83 -13.84 24.10 -14.89
N THR A 84 -14.24 25.10 -15.66
CA THR A 84 -13.62 26.46 -15.64
C THR A 84 -14.66 27.58 -15.53
N ASP A 85 -15.96 27.25 -15.48
CA ASP A 85 -17.00 28.26 -15.46
C ASP A 85 -17.34 28.65 -14.01
N TRP A 86 -17.40 29.97 -13.83
CA TRP A 86 -17.85 30.82 -12.72
C TRP A 86 -17.21 30.73 -11.31
N TYR A 87 -16.75 31.91 -10.90
CA TYR A 87 -16.46 32.38 -9.54
C TYR A 87 -17.48 31.87 -8.52
N ILE A 88 -17.04 30.95 -7.66
CA ILE A 88 -17.85 30.43 -6.57
C ILE A 88 -17.35 31.04 -5.25
N SER A 89 -18.21 31.84 -4.63
CA SER A 89 -18.11 32.29 -3.24
C SER A 89 -18.70 31.28 -2.26
N ASP A 90 -18.94 30.04 -2.71
CA ASP A 90 -19.67 28.98 -2.03
C ASP A 90 -18.78 27.72 -2.00
N MET A 91 -18.00 27.56 -0.94
CA MET A 91 -17.07 26.45 -0.73
C MET A 91 -17.77 25.09 -0.52
N SER A 92 -19.03 24.93 -0.95
CA SER A 92 -19.74 23.65 -0.85
C SER A 92 -19.19 22.58 -1.81
N ASN A 93 -19.33 21.33 -1.36
CA ASN A 93 -18.64 20.13 -1.87
C ASN A 93 -18.88 19.88 -3.37
N GLY A 94 -17.82 19.53 -4.10
CA GLY A 94 -17.85 19.20 -5.53
C GLY A 94 -18.00 20.41 -6.48
N LYS A 95 -18.15 21.62 -5.94
CA LYS A 95 -18.38 22.83 -6.74
C LYS A 95 -17.10 23.62 -7.03
N TRP A 96 -16.09 23.52 -6.17
CA TRP A 96 -14.79 24.16 -6.40
C TRP A 96 -13.96 23.35 -7.40
N ARG A 97 -14.01 23.77 -8.67
CA ARG A 97 -13.40 23.05 -9.80
C ARG A 97 -12.52 24.01 -10.58
N GLN A 98 -11.29 23.59 -10.84
CA GLN A 98 -10.33 24.33 -11.64
C GLN A 98 -9.70 23.40 -12.65
N ARG A 99 -9.31 23.96 -13.80
CA ARG A 99 -8.62 23.23 -14.85
C ARG A 99 -7.52 24.10 -15.46
N PHE A 100 -6.33 23.54 -15.57
CA PHE A 100 -5.17 24.17 -16.21
C PHE A 100 -4.60 23.22 -17.24
N ALA A 101 -4.09 23.75 -18.35
CA ALA A 101 -3.44 22.95 -19.37
C ALA A 101 -2.21 23.65 -19.92
N LYS A 102 -1.14 22.88 -20.18
CA LYS A 102 0.10 23.36 -20.81
C LYS A 102 0.47 22.45 -21.97
N VAL A 103 0.86 23.07 -23.08
CA VAL A 103 1.42 22.41 -24.25
C VAL A 103 2.92 22.72 -24.30
N PHE A 104 3.73 21.73 -24.61
CA PHE A 104 5.17 21.85 -24.75
C PHE A 104 5.56 21.63 -26.21
N ASP A 105 5.56 22.71 -27.00
CA ASP A 105 5.87 22.69 -28.43
C ASP A 105 7.24 22.04 -28.73
N ASP A 106 8.24 22.29 -27.87
CA ASP A 106 9.60 21.75 -28.03
C ASP A 106 9.75 20.29 -27.54
N LEU A 107 8.68 19.71 -26.97
CA LEU A 107 8.64 18.35 -26.43
C LEU A 107 7.70 17.44 -27.24
N ASP A 108 7.69 17.62 -28.57
CA ASP A 108 6.85 16.88 -29.53
C ASP A 108 5.34 17.03 -29.21
N ASP A 109 4.92 18.26 -28.90
CA ASP A 109 3.55 18.61 -28.50
C ASP A 109 3.06 17.82 -27.25
N ALA A 110 3.98 17.49 -26.34
CA ALA A 110 3.63 16.95 -25.03
C ALA A 110 2.63 17.87 -24.33
N TYR A 111 1.75 17.30 -23.52
CA TYR A 111 0.60 18.00 -22.96
C TYR A 111 0.34 17.56 -21.53
N THR A 112 0.19 18.54 -20.63
CA THR A 112 -0.17 18.28 -19.24
C THR A 112 -1.45 19.03 -18.90
N GLU A 113 -2.27 18.41 -18.07
CA GLU A 113 -3.55 18.97 -17.64
C GLU A 113 -3.76 18.72 -16.15
N PHE A 114 -4.29 19.70 -15.45
CA PHE A 114 -4.67 19.58 -14.04
C PHE A 114 -6.17 19.73 -13.89
N TYR A 115 -6.75 18.92 -13.00
CA TYR A 115 -8.12 18.99 -12.54
C TYR A 115 -8.14 19.09 -11.02
N PHE A 116 -8.69 20.19 -10.51
CA PHE A 116 -8.98 20.30 -9.08
C PHE A 116 -10.18 19.42 -8.76
N ILE A 117 -10.01 18.52 -7.78
CA ILE A 117 -11.07 17.68 -7.21
C ILE A 117 -11.02 17.75 -5.69
N GLN A 118 -12.19 17.66 -5.05
CA GLN A 118 -12.33 17.64 -3.58
C GLN A 118 -12.59 16.22 -3.06
N ASP A 119 -12.98 15.32 -3.93
CA ASP A 119 -13.18 13.91 -3.61
C ASP A 119 -12.59 13.11 -4.78
N ALA A 120 -12.07 11.91 -4.50
CA ALA A 120 -11.43 11.10 -5.52
C ALA A 120 -12.43 10.70 -6.59
N TYR A 121 -13.66 10.42 -6.18
CA TYR A 121 -14.75 10.14 -7.11
C TYR A 121 -16.05 10.72 -6.59
N TYR A 122 -16.87 11.19 -7.54
CA TYR A 122 -18.25 11.60 -7.32
C TYR A 122 -18.94 11.69 -8.67
N ASP A 123 -20.26 11.46 -8.67
CA ASP A 123 -21.07 11.40 -9.88
C ASP A 123 -22.13 12.52 -9.96
N SER A 124 -23.05 12.39 -10.93
CA SER A 124 -24.09 13.40 -11.11
C SER A 124 -25.15 13.39 -10.01
N ASP A 125 -25.38 12.26 -9.34
CA ASP A 125 -26.32 12.16 -8.22
C ASP A 125 -25.77 12.91 -7.00
N ASP A 126 -24.46 12.86 -6.78
CA ASP A 126 -23.72 13.61 -5.76
C ASP A 126 -23.77 15.13 -5.94
N THR A 127 -23.96 15.59 -7.17
CA THR A 127 -23.85 17.01 -7.54
C THR A 127 -25.18 17.63 -7.94
N ASP A 128 -26.32 17.03 -7.56
CA ASP A 128 -27.67 17.47 -7.93
C ASP A 128 -27.89 17.58 -9.47
N GLY A 129 -27.19 16.75 -10.24
CA GLY A 129 -27.22 16.70 -11.70
C GLY A 129 -26.28 17.67 -12.41
N GLU A 130 -25.37 18.31 -11.67
CA GLU A 130 -24.29 19.14 -12.23
C GLU A 130 -23.10 18.26 -12.69
N THR A 131 -22.03 18.90 -13.17
CA THR A 131 -20.86 18.18 -13.70
C THR A 131 -20.06 17.48 -12.60
N SER A 132 -19.66 16.23 -12.83
CA SER A 132 -19.02 15.37 -11.84
C SER A 132 -17.71 14.76 -12.32
N VAL A 133 -16.93 14.13 -11.44
CA VAL A 133 -15.66 13.47 -11.83
C VAL A 133 -15.92 12.37 -12.85
N ALA A 134 -17.04 11.64 -12.70
CA ALA A 134 -17.49 10.65 -13.67
C ALA A 134 -17.63 11.23 -15.11
N ASP A 135 -17.99 12.51 -15.28
CA ASP A 135 -18.06 13.14 -16.61
C ASP A 135 -16.69 13.24 -17.31
N LEU A 136 -15.60 13.17 -16.54
CA LEU A 136 -14.23 13.21 -17.07
C LEU A 136 -13.78 11.84 -17.59
N ALA A 137 -14.47 10.74 -17.32
CA ALA A 137 -14.10 9.39 -17.74
C ALA A 137 -13.75 9.30 -19.23
N SER A 138 -14.54 9.94 -20.10
CA SER A 138 -14.27 9.95 -21.54
C SER A 138 -13.01 10.74 -21.93
N THR A 139 -12.64 11.75 -21.14
CA THR A 139 -11.43 12.55 -21.32
C THR A 139 -10.22 11.79 -20.80
N VAL A 140 -10.36 11.13 -19.64
CA VAL A 140 -9.34 10.33 -18.95
C VAL A 140 -8.78 9.23 -19.86
N LYS A 141 -9.66 8.56 -20.61
CA LYS A 141 -9.32 7.53 -21.62
C LYS A 141 -8.41 8.02 -22.74
N GLY A 142 -8.25 9.33 -22.90
CA GLY A 142 -7.38 9.93 -23.90
C GLY A 142 -5.93 10.15 -23.44
N TYR A 143 -5.64 10.03 -22.14
CA TYR A 143 -4.29 10.31 -21.61
C TYR A 143 -3.38 9.09 -21.65
N ASP A 144 -2.07 9.34 -21.77
CA ASP A 144 -1.06 8.31 -21.57
C ASP A 144 -0.84 8.04 -20.07
N TYR A 145 -0.81 9.11 -19.27
CA TYR A 145 -0.47 9.08 -17.85
C TYR A 145 -1.50 9.80 -16.99
N ILE A 146 -1.76 9.25 -15.80
CA ILE A 146 -2.65 9.85 -14.81
C ILE A 146 -1.91 9.85 -13.47
N ALA A 147 -1.71 11.02 -12.88
CA ALA A 147 -1.31 11.18 -11.49
C ALA A 147 -2.54 11.58 -10.68
N TYR A 148 -2.89 10.77 -9.67
CA TYR A 148 -4.10 10.94 -8.88
C TYR A 148 -3.75 11.12 -7.40
N ASN A 149 -4.42 12.05 -6.74
CA ASN A 149 -4.34 12.23 -5.29
C ASN A 149 -5.53 13.06 -4.79
N THR A 150 -6.19 12.62 -3.74
CA THR A 150 -7.07 13.47 -2.92
C THR A 150 -7.31 12.71 -1.64
N GLY A 151 -6.44 12.95 -0.66
CA GLY A 151 -6.62 12.34 0.66
C GLY A 151 -7.27 13.30 1.61
N ILE A 152 -6.82 14.55 1.66
CA ILE A 152 -7.20 15.36 2.79
C ILE A 152 -8.61 15.90 2.71
N TRP A 153 -9.16 16.17 1.52
CA TRP A 153 -10.52 16.71 1.44
C TRP A 153 -11.51 15.61 1.83
N ASN A 154 -11.20 14.36 1.49
CA ASN A 154 -11.86 13.16 2.00
C ASN A 154 -11.69 12.99 3.52
N LEU A 155 -10.57 13.42 4.10
CA LEU A 155 -10.24 13.27 5.52
C LEU A 155 -10.49 14.53 6.38
N LYS A 156 -10.87 15.69 5.83
CA LYS A 156 -10.93 16.99 6.54
C LYS A 156 -12.31 17.47 6.93
N GLU A 157 -13.34 17.11 6.16
CA GLU A 157 -14.68 17.60 6.43
C GLU A 157 -15.72 16.48 6.32
N LYS A 158 -16.64 16.43 7.29
CA LYS A 158 -17.95 15.80 7.06
C LYS A 158 -18.65 16.63 6.01
N ASN A 159 -18.92 16.04 4.87
CA ASN A 159 -19.41 16.78 3.73
C ASN A 159 -20.68 16.08 3.17
N ASP A 160 -21.41 16.69 2.24
CA ASP A 160 -22.68 16.11 1.74
C ASP A 160 -22.47 14.88 0.82
N LEU A 161 -21.21 14.59 0.47
CA LEU A 161 -20.73 13.47 -0.37
C LEU A 161 -20.18 12.31 0.46
N THR A 162 -19.71 12.57 1.69
CA THR A 162 -19.21 11.57 2.63
C THR A 162 -20.19 11.38 3.79
N SER A 163 -20.70 10.16 4.00
CA SER A 163 -21.66 9.92 5.09
C SER A 163 -21.03 10.19 6.46
N ASP A 164 -19.72 9.95 6.61
CA ASP A 164 -18.96 10.04 7.85
C ASP A 164 -17.57 10.66 7.67
N TYR A 165 -17.11 11.34 8.74
CA TYR A 165 -15.83 12.04 8.76
C TYR A 165 -14.71 11.05 9.12
N CYS A 166 -13.85 10.76 8.16
CA CYS A 166 -12.82 9.73 8.31
C CYS A 166 -11.49 10.23 8.86
N GLY A 167 -11.34 11.53 9.14
CA GLY A 167 -10.07 12.11 9.59
C GLY A 167 -9.66 11.77 11.01
N GLU A 168 -10.62 11.79 11.95
CA GLU A 168 -10.37 11.56 13.38
C GLU A 168 -10.28 10.07 13.75
N ASP A 169 -11.12 9.23 13.12
CA ASP A 169 -11.16 7.77 13.32
C ASP A 169 -11.45 7.10 11.98
N TRP A 170 -10.68 6.07 11.64
CA TRP A 170 -10.91 5.25 10.46
C TRP A 170 -11.88 4.12 10.82
N THR A 171 -13.16 4.32 10.51
CA THR A 171 -14.23 3.35 10.81
C THR A 171 -14.45 2.38 9.64
N ASP A 172 -15.22 1.31 9.88
CA ASP A 172 -15.61 0.38 8.81
C ASP A 172 -16.44 1.10 7.72
N GLU A 173 -17.27 2.09 8.10
CA GLU A 173 -18.01 2.94 7.14
C GLU A 173 -17.07 3.78 6.27
N CYS A 174 -15.93 4.22 6.82
CA CYS A 174 -14.88 4.89 6.05
C CYS A 174 -14.19 3.93 5.09
N GLU A 175 -13.89 2.71 5.53
CA GLU A 175 -13.32 1.69 4.65
C GLU A 175 -14.27 1.34 3.50
N GLU A 176 -15.55 1.08 3.78
CA GLU A 176 -16.58 0.82 2.76
C GLU A 176 -16.70 1.98 1.76
N HIS A 177 -16.69 3.22 2.24
CA HIS A 177 -16.75 4.40 1.36
C HIS A 177 -15.51 4.51 0.45
N TRP A 178 -14.31 4.26 0.99
CA TRP A 178 -13.08 4.24 0.20
C TRP A 178 -13.04 3.07 -0.79
N GLU A 179 -13.61 1.91 -0.43
CA GLU A 179 -13.81 0.77 -1.33
C GLU A 179 -14.69 1.13 -2.51
N ASP A 180 -15.90 1.63 -2.26
CA ASP A 180 -16.82 2.03 -3.33
C ASP A 180 -16.19 3.09 -4.25
N MET A 181 -15.52 4.08 -3.68
CA MET A 181 -14.85 5.16 -4.42
C MET A 181 -13.72 4.65 -5.33
N PHE A 182 -12.89 3.72 -4.84
CA PHE A 182 -11.79 3.15 -5.64
C PHE A 182 -12.29 2.17 -6.71
N ASP A 183 -13.34 1.41 -6.41
CA ASP A 183 -14.00 0.55 -7.40
C ASP A 183 -14.58 1.39 -8.55
N ASP A 184 -15.24 2.50 -8.25
CA ASP A 184 -15.76 3.44 -9.26
C ASP A 184 -14.63 4.08 -10.09
N LEU A 185 -13.51 4.45 -9.46
CA LEU A 185 -12.32 4.94 -10.16
C LEU A 185 -11.77 3.89 -11.12
N GLU A 186 -11.64 2.65 -10.68
CA GLU A 186 -11.15 1.57 -11.53
C GLU A 186 -12.08 1.33 -12.71
N ASP A 187 -13.37 1.14 -12.43
CA ASP A 187 -14.35 0.76 -13.44
C ASP A 187 -14.61 1.87 -14.47
N GLU A 188 -14.74 3.13 -14.02
CA GLU A 188 -15.15 4.24 -14.87
C GLU A 188 -13.97 5.03 -15.43
N MET A 189 -12.94 5.26 -14.62
CA MET A 189 -11.86 6.20 -14.93
C MET A 189 -10.58 5.53 -15.43
N TRP A 190 -10.15 4.42 -14.83
CA TRP A 190 -8.79 3.87 -15.02
C TRP A 190 -8.70 2.63 -15.91
N SER A 191 -9.79 1.86 -16.07
CA SER A 191 -9.83 0.57 -16.77
C SER A 191 -9.37 0.55 -18.25
N ASP A 192 -9.11 1.71 -18.88
CA ASP A 192 -8.96 1.87 -20.33
C ASP A 192 -7.56 2.36 -20.80
N GLY A 193 -6.48 1.99 -20.11
CA GLY A 193 -5.13 1.85 -20.71
C GLY A 193 -4.13 3.00 -20.50
N ALA A 194 -4.44 3.98 -19.64
CA ALA A 194 -3.45 4.92 -19.14
C ALA A 194 -2.58 4.27 -18.05
N THR A 195 -1.34 4.73 -17.87
CA THR A 195 -0.55 4.41 -16.67
C THR A 195 -1.03 5.29 -15.52
N VAL A 196 -1.62 4.68 -14.50
CA VAL A 196 -2.11 5.39 -13.32
C VAL A 196 -1.09 5.32 -12.20
N VAL A 197 -0.87 6.46 -11.56
CA VAL A 197 -0.06 6.61 -10.36
C VAL A 197 -0.91 7.27 -9.28
N TRP A 198 -1.11 6.59 -8.15
CA TRP A 198 -1.62 7.22 -6.94
C TRP A 198 -0.46 7.81 -6.15
N ARG A 199 -0.54 9.11 -5.83
CA ARG A 199 0.40 9.77 -4.93
C ARG A 199 -0.19 9.74 -3.52
N ALA A 200 0.58 9.20 -2.58
CA ALA A 200 0.22 9.19 -1.16
C ALA A 200 -0.10 10.60 -0.67
N THR A 201 -1.12 10.67 0.18
CA THR A 201 -1.51 11.86 0.93
C THR A 201 -0.42 12.22 1.92
N THR A 202 -0.14 13.50 2.09
CA THR A 202 0.97 13.97 2.93
C THR A 202 0.45 14.64 4.19
N CYS A 203 1.21 14.53 5.29
CA CYS A 203 0.71 14.72 6.65
C CYS A 203 0.42 16.16 7.10
N CYS A 204 1.02 17.18 6.46
CA CYS A 204 0.96 18.55 7.00
C CYS A 204 0.59 19.60 5.95
N GLY A 205 0.61 19.24 4.67
CA GLY A 205 0.35 20.18 3.59
C GLY A 205 -1.13 20.36 3.25
N GLU A 206 -2.03 19.85 4.08
CA GLU A 206 -3.41 19.87 3.67
C GLU A 206 -4.39 19.95 4.84
N ALA A 207 -4.03 20.11 6.13
CA ALA A 207 -4.98 20.37 7.24
C ALA A 207 -5.25 21.88 7.45
N ASP A 208 -6.45 22.32 7.84
CA ASP A 208 -6.81 23.77 7.94
C ASP A 208 -6.05 24.53 9.05
N ASP A 209 -5.46 23.79 9.98
CA ASP A 209 -4.66 24.26 11.11
C ASP A 209 -3.23 23.71 11.10
N GLY A 210 -2.85 22.95 10.06
CA GLY A 210 -1.56 22.26 9.99
C GLY A 210 -1.39 21.18 11.06
N GLU A 211 -2.49 20.68 11.65
CA GLU A 211 -2.50 19.52 12.54
C GLU A 211 -2.43 18.22 11.75
N TRP A 212 -1.82 17.22 12.36
CA TRP A 212 -1.72 15.89 11.79
C TRP A 212 -3.08 15.19 11.82
N ILE A 213 -3.55 14.71 10.67
CA ILE A 213 -4.80 13.96 10.60
C ILE A 213 -4.53 12.48 10.94
N PRO A 214 -5.14 11.94 12.01
CA PRO A 214 -4.88 10.58 12.49
C PRO A 214 -5.01 9.50 11.42
N SER A 215 -6.01 9.60 10.56
CA SER A 215 -6.35 8.54 9.60
C SER A 215 -5.58 8.55 8.28
N ILE A 216 -4.57 9.43 8.10
CA ILE A 216 -3.81 9.51 6.84
C ILE A 216 -3.08 8.19 6.55
N GLU A 217 -2.56 7.51 7.56
CA GLU A 217 -1.81 6.27 7.37
C GLU A 217 -2.70 5.12 6.91
N GLU A 218 -3.90 5.02 7.47
CA GLU A 218 -4.93 4.05 7.13
C GLU A 218 -5.38 4.26 5.68
N GLN A 219 -5.68 5.51 5.33
CA GLN A 219 -6.05 5.92 3.99
C GLN A 219 -4.95 5.60 2.96
N ASN A 220 -3.71 5.95 3.26
CA ASN A 220 -2.57 5.66 2.39
C ASN A 220 -2.30 4.16 2.26
N SER A 221 -2.46 3.40 3.36
CA SER A 221 -2.33 1.95 3.37
C SER A 221 -3.40 1.27 2.51
N TYR A 222 -4.64 1.75 2.58
CA TYR A 222 -5.74 1.30 1.74
C TYR A 222 -5.43 1.58 0.26
N ALA A 223 -5.12 2.84 -0.08
CA ALA A 223 -4.82 3.23 -1.46
C ALA A 223 -3.64 2.44 -2.03
N LYS A 224 -2.55 2.26 -1.27
CA LYS A 224 -1.41 1.44 -1.69
C LYS A 224 -1.83 0.02 -2.03
N SER A 225 -2.60 -0.61 -1.14
CA SER A 225 -3.07 -1.98 -1.33
C SER A 225 -3.95 -2.10 -2.57
N PHE A 226 -4.88 -1.16 -2.78
CA PHE A 226 -5.75 -1.15 -3.96
C PHE A 226 -4.94 -1.01 -5.25
N MET A 227 -4.04 -0.02 -5.33
CA MET A 227 -3.25 0.23 -6.53
C MET A 227 -2.37 -0.97 -6.89
N GLU A 228 -1.68 -1.56 -5.92
CA GLU A 228 -0.84 -2.75 -6.14
C GLU A 228 -1.65 -3.99 -6.56
N ASN A 229 -2.88 -4.13 -6.06
CA ASN A 229 -3.77 -5.24 -6.42
C ASN A 229 -4.36 -5.11 -7.83
N ASN A 230 -4.46 -3.89 -8.35
CA ASN A 230 -5.06 -3.57 -9.65
C ASN A 230 -4.03 -3.18 -10.73
N ASP A 231 -2.75 -3.53 -10.54
CA ASP A 231 -1.65 -3.28 -11.50
C ASP A 231 -1.41 -1.79 -11.81
N HIS A 232 -1.72 -0.93 -10.84
CA HIS A 232 -1.40 0.49 -10.89
C HIS A 232 -0.20 0.84 -10.02
N SER A 233 0.38 2.01 -10.25
CA SER A 233 1.53 2.48 -9.50
C SER A 233 1.11 3.27 -8.25
N TYR A 234 1.89 3.11 -7.18
CA TYR A 234 1.76 3.91 -5.96
C TYR A 234 3.08 4.61 -5.64
N VAL A 235 2.99 5.88 -5.27
CA VAL A 235 4.14 6.71 -4.85
C VAL A 235 3.97 7.09 -3.39
N ASP A 236 4.88 6.61 -2.55
CA ASP A 236 4.92 6.95 -1.13
C ASP A 236 5.52 8.34 -0.89
N ALA A 237 4.75 9.37 -1.21
CA ALA A 237 5.12 10.75 -0.90
C ALA A 237 5.05 11.06 0.61
N TYR A 238 4.32 10.24 1.39
CA TYR A 238 4.08 10.47 2.81
C TYR A 238 5.38 10.37 3.61
N SER A 239 6.23 9.38 3.31
CA SER A 239 7.52 9.18 4.00
C SER A 239 8.57 10.28 3.76
N LEU A 240 8.30 11.25 2.88
CA LEU A 240 9.13 12.45 2.73
C LEU A 240 8.95 13.44 3.89
N PHE A 241 7.86 13.32 4.65
CA PHE A 241 7.50 14.26 5.69
C PHE A 241 7.67 13.61 7.07
N ASP A 242 8.26 14.34 8.00
CA ASP A 242 8.34 13.99 9.41
C ASP A 242 7.59 15.06 10.22
N GLU A 243 6.83 14.64 11.24
CA GLU A 243 6.09 15.56 12.12
C GLU A 243 7.06 16.56 12.79
N ASP A 244 8.28 16.11 13.10
CA ASP A 244 9.29 16.90 13.80
C ASP A 244 9.98 17.95 12.90
N ASP A 245 9.99 17.76 11.57
CA ASP A 245 10.75 18.59 10.60
C ASP A 245 9.85 19.20 9.50
N LYS A 246 8.54 19.29 9.72
CA LYS A 246 7.56 19.75 8.71
C LYS A 246 7.86 21.13 8.09
N ASP A 247 8.43 22.06 8.87
CA ASP A 247 8.77 23.41 8.42
C ASP A 247 9.88 23.42 7.34
N ASP A 248 10.69 22.37 7.24
CA ASP A 248 11.73 22.24 6.21
C ASP A 248 11.15 21.83 4.85
N PHE A 249 9.93 21.28 4.82
CA PHE A 249 9.28 20.75 3.62
C PHE A 249 8.10 21.60 3.15
N LEU A 250 7.61 22.52 3.99
CA LEU A 250 6.42 23.35 3.74
C LEU A 250 6.79 24.84 3.67
N PHE A 251 6.06 25.63 2.89
CA PHE A 251 6.30 27.09 2.81
C PHE A 251 5.30 27.96 3.60
N ASP A 252 4.12 27.44 3.90
CA ASP A 252 3.07 28.14 4.66
C ASP A 252 2.45 27.27 5.77
N ASP A 253 3.24 26.34 6.31
CA ASP A 253 2.82 25.29 7.26
C ASP A 253 1.79 24.30 6.70
N THR A 254 1.32 24.54 5.47
CA THR A 254 0.25 23.80 4.81
C THR A 254 0.51 23.50 3.35
N HIS A 255 1.65 23.77 2.73
CA HIS A 255 1.87 23.39 1.32
C HIS A 255 3.33 23.06 1.08
N PRO A 256 3.64 21.97 0.35
CA PRO A 256 5.02 21.60 0.06
C PRO A 256 5.76 22.69 -0.69
N ASN A 257 7.01 22.91 -0.31
CA ASN A 257 7.89 23.79 -1.06
C ASN A 257 8.23 23.20 -2.44
N VAL A 258 8.88 24.01 -3.27
CA VAL A 258 9.22 23.67 -4.66
C VAL A 258 10.06 22.40 -4.77
N ASP A 259 11.03 22.23 -3.88
CA ASP A 259 11.94 21.08 -3.89
C ASP A 259 11.19 19.79 -3.51
N THR A 260 10.31 19.86 -2.51
CA THR A 260 9.44 18.75 -2.14
C THR A 260 8.47 18.37 -3.27
N CYS A 261 7.80 19.36 -3.87
CA CYS A 261 6.93 19.12 -5.03
C CYS A 261 7.68 18.51 -6.21
N LEU A 262 8.90 18.98 -6.49
CA LEU A 262 9.73 18.41 -7.55
C LEU A 262 10.13 16.97 -7.23
N THR A 263 10.44 16.68 -5.96
CA THR A 263 10.77 15.32 -5.50
C THR A 263 9.59 14.37 -5.72
N ILE A 264 8.38 14.76 -5.29
CA ILE A 264 7.14 13.99 -5.52
C ILE A 264 6.92 13.73 -7.01
N ASN A 265 7.04 14.76 -7.86
CA ASN A 265 6.87 14.60 -9.31
C ASN A 265 7.92 13.68 -9.94
N LYS A 266 9.16 13.71 -9.46
CA LYS A 266 10.20 12.79 -9.91
C LYS A 266 9.88 11.35 -9.52
N MET A 267 9.33 11.10 -8.33
CA MET A 267 8.86 9.77 -7.93
C MET A 267 7.71 9.29 -8.82
N ILE A 268 6.76 10.17 -9.18
CA ILE A 268 5.68 9.87 -10.12
C ILE A 268 6.24 9.50 -11.51
N LEU A 269 7.18 10.27 -12.04
CA LEU A 269 7.82 9.98 -13.32
C LEU A 269 8.60 8.65 -13.29
N GLU A 270 9.31 8.36 -12.20
CA GLU A 270 10.00 7.09 -12.01
C GLU A 270 9.01 5.92 -12.04
N ALA A 271 7.90 6.03 -11.31
CA ALA A 271 6.84 5.03 -11.33
C ALA A 271 6.27 4.82 -12.75
N ILE A 272 6.03 5.90 -13.50
CA ILE A 272 5.58 5.84 -14.90
C ILE A 272 6.60 5.14 -15.81
N ASP A 273 7.89 5.48 -15.69
CA ASP A 273 8.95 4.90 -16.51
C ASP A 273 9.07 3.39 -16.25
N VAL A 274 9.02 3.00 -14.97
CA VAL A 274 9.05 1.59 -14.53
C VAL A 274 7.84 0.82 -15.05
N ALA A 275 6.62 1.34 -14.84
CA ALA A 275 5.39 0.69 -15.27
C ALA A 275 5.33 0.48 -16.80
N ASN A 276 5.85 1.44 -17.57
CA ASN A 276 5.90 1.35 -19.03
C ASN A 276 7.08 0.52 -19.56
N GLY A 277 7.99 0.08 -18.70
CA GLY A 277 9.25 -0.55 -19.10
C GLY A 277 10.06 0.36 -20.04
N SER A 278 9.93 1.67 -19.87
CA SER A 278 10.54 2.67 -20.72
C SER A 278 12.04 2.76 -20.43
N PRO A 279 12.88 3.01 -21.45
CA PRO A 279 14.34 2.99 -21.30
C PRO A 279 14.91 4.33 -20.84
N CYS A 280 14.08 5.31 -20.47
CA CYS A 280 14.54 6.68 -20.24
C CYS A 280 15.56 6.75 -19.10
N THR A 281 15.29 6.07 -17.99
CA THR A 281 16.21 6.01 -16.84
C THR A 281 17.38 5.03 -17.01
N VAL A 282 17.41 4.22 -18.08
CA VAL A 282 18.42 3.18 -18.33
C VAL A 282 19.29 3.52 -19.54
N GLY A 283 20.20 4.51 -19.41
CA GLY A 283 20.91 5.03 -20.59
C GLY A 283 22.28 5.72 -20.42
N ALA A 284 23.32 5.03 -19.96
CA ALA A 284 24.72 5.42 -20.25
C ALA A 284 25.66 4.26 -20.67
N THR A 285 25.26 3.47 -21.69
CA THR A 285 26.08 2.79 -22.76
C THR A 285 27.15 1.72 -22.41
N PRO A 286 27.67 0.87 -23.37
CA PRO A 286 27.48 0.83 -24.82
C PRO A 286 27.07 -0.54 -25.43
N THR A 287 26.59 -0.44 -26.66
CA THR A 287 26.18 -1.50 -27.59
C THR A 287 27.35 -2.43 -27.94
N TYR A 288 27.22 -3.74 -27.68
CA TYR A 288 28.10 -4.76 -28.27
C TYR A 288 27.45 -5.35 -29.53
N ALA A 289 27.90 -4.88 -30.68
CA ALA A 289 27.69 -5.56 -31.96
C ALA A 289 28.51 -6.88 -31.99
N PRO A 290 28.03 -7.94 -32.70
CA PRO A 290 28.64 -9.25 -32.64
C PRO A 290 29.88 -9.33 -33.54
N THR A 291 31.04 -9.64 -32.97
CA THR A 291 32.24 -9.97 -33.76
C THR A 291 32.83 -11.32 -33.42
N LYS A 292 33.36 -11.94 -34.48
CA LYS A 292 33.65 -13.35 -34.68
C LYS A 292 34.78 -13.92 -33.82
N ARG A 293 34.64 -15.23 -33.55
CA ARG A 293 35.63 -16.21 -33.09
C ARG A 293 36.96 -16.13 -33.87
N PRO A 294 38.11 -16.39 -33.21
CA PRO A 294 38.86 -17.63 -33.48
C PRO A 294 39.40 -18.36 -32.23
N SER A 295 40.03 -19.52 -32.48
CA SER A 295 40.23 -20.73 -31.64
C SER A 295 41.67 -20.95 -31.13
N SER A 296 41.80 -21.87 -30.14
CA SER A 296 42.94 -22.79 -29.77
C SER A 296 44.23 -22.16 -29.20
N GLU A 297 44.94 -22.64 -28.16
CA GLU A 297 45.08 -23.93 -27.44
C GLU A 297 45.85 -23.68 -26.08
N PRO A 298 46.09 -24.69 -25.20
CA PRO A 298 46.24 -24.55 -23.73
C PRO A 298 47.68 -24.68 -23.17
N SER A 299 47.87 -24.42 -21.86
CA SER A 299 48.73 -25.27 -21.00
C SER A 299 48.69 -24.93 -19.49
N ALA A 300 48.74 -26.01 -18.69
CA ALA A 300 49.26 -26.15 -17.33
C ALA A 300 48.39 -25.78 -16.10
N GLU A 301 47.67 -26.80 -15.64
CA GLU A 301 47.47 -27.15 -14.21
C GLU A 301 48.83 -27.40 -13.50
N PRO A 302 48.96 -27.36 -12.14
CA PRO A 302 48.10 -28.18 -11.26
C PRO A 302 47.83 -27.75 -9.80
N THR A 303 46.86 -28.49 -9.26
CA THR A 303 46.70 -28.99 -7.87
C THR A 303 46.30 -28.04 -6.75
N TYR A 304 45.03 -28.15 -6.33
CA TYR A 304 44.68 -28.13 -4.91
C TYR A 304 43.71 -29.28 -4.59
N VAL A 305 43.94 -29.89 -3.44
CA VAL A 305 43.35 -31.14 -2.94
C VAL A 305 41.98 -30.84 -2.30
N PRO A 306 40.94 -31.66 -2.48
CA PRO A 306 39.70 -31.51 -1.72
C PRO A 306 39.72 -32.42 -0.49
N THR A 307 39.54 -31.83 0.68
CA THR A 307 39.07 -32.55 1.88
C THR A 307 38.10 -31.63 2.61
N PHE A 308 36.83 -31.98 2.61
CA PHE A 308 35.97 -32.18 3.79
C PHE A 308 34.63 -32.74 3.29
N GLU A 309 34.28 -33.95 3.74
CA GLU A 309 32.94 -34.52 3.60
C GLU A 309 31.97 -33.77 4.53
N PRO A 310 30.73 -33.46 4.12
CA PRO A 310 29.70 -33.04 5.05
C PRO A 310 29.10 -34.28 5.74
N SER A 311 29.23 -34.33 7.07
CA SER A 311 28.50 -35.25 7.93
C SER A 311 27.08 -34.73 8.11
N PHE A 312 26.09 -35.38 7.49
CA PHE A 312 24.68 -35.19 7.85
C PHE A 312 24.37 -36.07 9.07
N GLU A 313 24.44 -35.50 10.27
CA GLU A 313 23.66 -36.00 11.38
C GLU A 313 22.27 -35.34 11.35
N PRO A 314 21.17 -36.08 11.52
CA PRO A 314 19.84 -35.49 11.62
C PRO A 314 19.72 -34.73 12.94
N THR A 315 19.44 -33.43 12.85
CA THR A 315 19.10 -32.58 14.00
C THR A 315 17.87 -33.17 14.70
N PRO A 316 17.90 -33.41 16.03
CA PRO A 316 16.70 -33.81 16.75
C PRO A 316 15.67 -32.67 16.71
N ARG A 317 14.39 -33.07 16.57
CA ARG A 317 13.19 -32.23 16.60
C ARG A 317 13.27 -31.18 17.73
N PRO A 318 12.94 -29.90 17.49
CA PRO A 318 12.91 -28.89 18.55
C PRO A 318 11.95 -29.32 19.66
N THR A 319 12.38 -29.12 20.90
CA THR A 319 11.54 -29.25 22.08
C THR A 319 10.96 -27.87 22.36
N GLU A 320 9.64 -27.78 22.57
CA GLU A 320 8.93 -26.54 22.84
C GLU A 320 9.55 -25.75 24.00
N GLY A 321 9.96 -24.54 23.64
CA GLY A 321 10.29 -23.44 24.52
C GLY A 321 10.36 -22.25 23.59
N SER A 322 9.36 -21.37 23.65
CA SER A 322 9.36 -20.11 22.91
C SER A 322 10.66 -19.40 23.24
N THR A 323 11.53 -19.24 22.24
CA THR A 323 12.74 -18.45 22.42
C THR A 323 12.33 -17.01 22.21
N CYS A 324 11.95 -16.33 23.29
CA CYS A 324 11.81 -14.88 23.26
C CYS A 324 13.20 -14.25 23.20
N PHE A 325 13.46 -13.45 22.17
CA PHE A 325 14.69 -12.68 22.04
C PHE A 325 14.44 -11.48 21.13
N ASP A 326 15.24 -10.43 21.32
CA ASP A 326 15.29 -9.33 20.37
C ASP A 326 15.98 -9.75 19.06
N ASP A 327 15.33 -9.45 17.94
CA ASP A 327 15.88 -9.62 16.60
C ASP A 327 16.98 -8.59 16.36
N THR A 328 18.23 -9.06 16.47
CA THR A 328 19.43 -8.24 16.25
C THR A 328 19.59 -7.71 14.82
N THR A 329 18.74 -8.13 13.89
CA THR A 329 18.74 -7.67 12.49
C THR A 329 17.61 -6.68 12.18
N TRP A 330 16.71 -6.44 13.13
CA TRP A 330 15.62 -5.49 12.98
C TRP A 330 16.07 -4.06 13.34
N TYR A 331 15.62 -3.10 12.54
CA TYR A 331 15.91 -1.68 12.68
C TYR A 331 14.69 -0.86 12.23
N LYS A 332 14.36 0.23 12.95
CA LYS A 332 13.30 1.16 12.50
C LYS A 332 13.67 1.72 11.13
N SER A 333 12.82 1.47 10.14
CA SER A 333 12.99 1.98 8.77
C SER A 333 14.40 1.73 8.18
N GLY A 334 15.07 0.64 8.57
CA GLY A 334 16.42 0.28 8.09
C GLY A 334 17.58 1.09 8.72
N ASP A 335 17.31 1.98 9.68
CA ASP A 335 18.31 2.80 10.36
C ASP A 335 19.05 1.99 11.43
N THR A 336 20.32 1.65 11.18
CA THR A 336 21.10 0.78 12.08
C THR A 336 21.33 1.35 13.48
N ASP A 337 21.10 2.64 13.69
CA ASP A 337 21.17 3.26 15.02
C ASP A 337 19.87 3.10 15.83
N LYS A 338 18.79 2.60 15.22
CA LYS A 338 17.45 2.40 15.81
C LYS A 338 17.10 0.92 15.94
N ASP A 339 17.92 0.21 16.69
CA ASP A 339 17.77 -1.22 17.01
C ASP A 339 16.83 -1.47 18.22
N CYS A 340 16.72 -2.72 18.67
CA CYS A 340 15.92 -3.07 19.85
C CYS A 340 16.40 -2.40 21.15
N THR A 341 17.69 -2.06 21.28
CA THR A 341 18.17 -1.27 22.44
C THR A 341 17.60 0.15 22.39
N TRP A 342 17.51 0.75 21.20
CA TRP A 342 16.82 2.02 21.00
C TRP A 342 15.33 1.91 21.34
N VAL A 343 14.66 0.82 20.96
CA VAL A 343 13.26 0.54 21.34
C VAL A 343 13.10 0.51 22.87
N ALA A 344 13.90 -0.30 23.57
CA ALA A 344 13.86 -0.46 25.03
C ALA A 344 14.01 0.86 25.80
N SER A 345 14.66 1.87 25.21
CA SER A 345 14.86 3.15 25.89
C SER A 345 13.61 4.04 25.97
N PHE A 346 12.52 3.69 25.28
CA PHE A 346 11.25 4.43 25.35
C PHE A 346 10.02 3.53 25.12
N VAL A 347 9.86 2.56 26.00
CA VAL A 347 8.68 1.69 26.07
C VAL A 347 7.53 2.35 26.85
N PRO A 348 6.26 1.99 26.57
CA PRO A 348 5.79 1.09 25.49
C PRO A 348 5.70 1.73 24.10
N THR A 349 5.83 3.06 24.00
CA THR A 349 5.59 3.80 22.75
C THR A 349 6.43 3.33 21.56
N ARG A 350 7.73 3.03 21.75
CA ARG A 350 8.57 2.55 20.64
C ARG A 350 8.29 1.12 20.21
N CYS A 351 7.48 0.36 20.95
CA CYS A 351 7.04 -0.97 20.54
C CYS A 351 6.04 -0.93 19.38
N ALA A 352 5.42 0.23 19.15
CA ALA A 352 4.48 0.46 18.05
C ALA A 352 5.16 0.93 16.74
N VAL A 353 6.48 1.12 16.70
CA VAL A 353 7.16 1.62 15.50
C VAL A 353 7.54 0.49 14.54
N ARG A 354 7.58 0.80 13.24
CA ARG A 354 7.72 -0.20 12.18
C ARG A 354 9.13 -0.27 11.57
N GLY A 355 9.57 -1.51 11.30
CA GLY A 355 10.80 -1.81 10.57
C GLY A 355 10.61 -1.81 9.05
N GLU A 356 11.72 -1.82 8.31
CA GLU A 356 11.71 -1.94 6.84
C GLU A 356 11.15 -3.29 6.36
N ASP A 357 11.29 -4.33 7.17
CA ASP A 357 10.76 -5.68 6.90
C ASP A 357 9.24 -5.80 7.19
N GLY A 358 8.59 -4.68 7.52
CA GLY A 358 7.18 -4.59 7.82
C GLY A 358 6.78 -5.08 9.22
N ARG A 359 7.69 -5.68 10.01
CA ARG A 359 7.39 -6.07 11.39
C ARG A 359 7.44 -4.86 12.32
N ASP A 360 6.56 -4.85 13.31
CA ASP A 360 6.63 -3.88 14.40
C ASP A 360 7.69 -4.23 15.42
N ALA A 361 8.16 -3.20 16.13
CA ALA A 361 9.10 -3.36 17.22
C ALA A 361 8.59 -4.33 18.30
N TYR A 362 7.29 -4.38 18.61
CA TYR A 362 6.78 -5.35 19.59
C TYR A 362 6.96 -6.81 19.12
N GLN A 363 6.96 -7.06 17.81
CA GLN A 363 7.15 -8.39 17.23
C GLN A 363 8.63 -8.76 17.08
N ALA A 364 9.46 -7.78 16.72
CA ALA A 364 10.88 -8.00 16.46
C ALA A 364 11.76 -7.83 17.70
N CYS A 365 11.37 -6.96 18.63
CA CYS A 365 12.11 -6.61 19.83
C CYS A 365 11.36 -7.11 21.08
N GLN A 366 11.05 -8.40 21.11
CA GLN A 366 10.14 -9.00 22.07
C GLN A 366 10.62 -8.87 23.53
N GLU A 367 11.93 -8.99 23.79
CA GLU A 367 12.47 -8.78 25.14
C GLU A 367 12.45 -7.30 25.51
N SER A 368 12.84 -6.44 24.57
CA SER A 368 12.84 -4.99 24.78
C SER A 368 11.45 -4.41 25.02
N CYS A 369 10.42 -5.03 24.43
CA CYS A 369 9.02 -4.61 24.54
C CYS A 369 8.22 -5.34 25.61
N ASP A 370 8.85 -6.24 26.38
CA ASP A 370 8.16 -7.13 27.33
C ASP A 370 6.99 -7.90 26.68
N ALA A 371 7.13 -8.17 25.37
CA ALA A 371 6.15 -8.88 24.54
C ALA A 371 6.41 -10.41 24.54
N CYS A 372 7.31 -10.87 25.42
CA CYS A 372 7.58 -12.28 25.62
C CYS A 372 6.36 -12.99 26.21
N ASP A 373 6.02 -14.15 25.65
CA ASP A 373 5.01 -15.04 26.21
C ASP A 373 5.54 -15.74 27.48
N GLU A 374 5.48 -15.06 28.63
CA GLU A 374 5.69 -15.67 29.96
C GLU A 374 4.36 -16.15 30.60
N GLY A 375 3.24 -16.16 29.86
CA GLY A 375 1.89 -16.35 30.37
C GLY A 375 1.03 -17.38 29.62
N SER A 376 -0.29 -17.33 29.81
CA SER A 376 -1.24 -18.03 28.93
C SER A 376 -1.43 -17.19 27.68
N CYS A 377 -1.16 -17.76 26.50
CA CYS A 377 -1.49 -17.21 25.18
C CYS A 377 -3.02 -17.15 24.99
N GLU A 378 -3.64 -16.17 25.65
CA GLU A 378 -5.07 -15.89 25.65
C GLU A 378 -5.28 -14.38 25.52
N ASP A 379 -6.16 -14.01 24.60
CA ASP A 379 -6.60 -12.63 24.43
C ASP A 379 -7.43 -12.15 25.63
N SER A 380 -7.26 -10.88 25.97
CA SER A 380 -8.00 -10.24 27.04
C SER A 380 -9.49 -10.17 26.71
N THR A 381 -10.30 -10.84 27.53
CA THR A 381 -11.78 -10.74 27.46
C THR A 381 -12.35 -9.38 27.89
N SER A 382 -11.50 -8.43 28.25
CA SER A 382 -11.89 -7.12 28.77
C SER A 382 -11.20 -5.95 28.10
N TRP A 383 -10.27 -6.20 27.18
CA TRP A 383 -9.64 -5.13 26.42
C TRP A 383 -10.58 -4.72 25.29
N THR A 384 -10.81 -3.43 25.17
CA THR A 384 -11.61 -2.82 24.10
C THR A 384 -11.02 -1.47 23.74
N LEU A 385 -11.06 -1.12 22.45
CA LEU A 385 -10.70 0.23 22.01
C LEU A 385 -11.82 1.20 22.37
N SER A 386 -11.49 2.31 23.03
CA SER A 386 -12.44 3.38 23.38
C SER A 386 -13.68 2.91 24.17
N SER A 387 -13.53 1.88 25.01
CA SER A 387 -14.63 1.25 25.76
C SER A 387 -15.77 0.72 24.88
N ASP A 388 -15.50 0.41 23.62
CA ASP A 388 -16.47 -0.18 22.68
C ASP A 388 -16.36 -1.71 22.71
N ASP A 389 -17.38 -2.38 23.24
CA ASP A 389 -17.44 -3.85 23.32
C ASP A 389 -17.42 -4.56 21.96
N THR A 390 -17.54 -3.83 20.84
CA THR A 390 -17.37 -4.37 19.48
C THR A 390 -15.93 -4.30 18.98
N LYS A 391 -15.07 -3.45 19.57
CA LYS A 391 -13.65 -3.29 19.22
C LYS A 391 -12.77 -4.06 20.21
N ASP A 392 -13.04 -5.36 20.36
CA ASP A 392 -12.32 -6.27 21.25
C ASP A 392 -11.11 -6.94 20.55
N CYS A 393 -10.50 -7.97 21.16
CA CYS A 393 -9.36 -8.65 20.54
C CYS A 393 -9.72 -9.38 19.22
N ALA A 394 -10.99 -9.78 19.00
CA ALA A 394 -11.40 -10.34 17.72
C ALA A 394 -11.47 -9.27 16.63
N TRP A 395 -11.84 -8.03 16.99
CA TRP A 395 -11.68 -6.88 16.10
C TRP A 395 -10.19 -6.60 15.83
N VAL A 396 -9.31 -6.69 16.83
CA VAL A 396 -7.86 -6.51 16.61
C VAL A 396 -7.31 -7.52 15.61
N GLU A 397 -7.75 -8.77 15.70
CA GLU A 397 -7.30 -9.90 14.86
C GLU A 397 -7.38 -9.59 13.36
N GLU A 398 -8.50 -9.06 12.91
CA GLU A 398 -8.83 -8.91 11.49
C GLU A 398 -7.83 -8.02 10.74
N PHE A 399 -7.26 -7.03 11.43
CA PHE A 399 -6.22 -6.13 10.91
C PHE A 399 -5.11 -5.91 11.94
N TYR A 400 -4.57 -7.00 12.46
CA TYR A 400 -3.63 -6.97 13.57
C TYR A 400 -2.46 -5.98 13.38
N ARG A 401 -1.92 -5.83 12.18
CA ARG A 401 -0.81 -4.87 11.91
C ARG A 401 -1.16 -3.42 12.27
N ASN A 402 -2.41 -3.02 12.08
CA ASN A 402 -2.85 -1.65 12.34
C ASN A 402 -3.51 -1.53 13.71
N ARG A 403 -4.18 -2.60 14.17
CA ARG A 403 -5.00 -2.58 15.38
C ARG A 403 -4.19 -2.91 16.63
N CYS A 404 -3.07 -3.64 16.53
CA CYS A 404 -2.23 -4.03 17.67
C CYS A 404 -1.51 -2.87 18.35
N THR A 405 -1.30 -1.76 17.64
CA THR A 405 -0.67 -0.55 18.17
C THR A 405 -1.68 0.43 18.77
N ARG A 406 -2.98 0.10 18.80
CA ARG A 406 -4.01 0.93 19.44
C ARG A 406 -4.01 0.74 20.95
N GLN A 407 -4.41 1.79 21.67
CA GLN A 407 -4.52 1.80 23.12
C GLN A 407 -5.98 1.87 23.56
N SER A 408 -6.34 1.11 24.60
CA SER A 408 -7.59 1.31 25.33
C SER A 408 -7.57 2.62 26.13
N ASP A 409 -8.73 3.03 26.67
CA ASP A 409 -8.87 4.29 27.43
C ASP A 409 -7.96 4.39 28.67
N ASP A 410 -7.52 3.25 29.21
CA ASP A 410 -6.57 3.16 30.33
C ASP A 410 -5.10 3.09 29.89
N GLY A 411 -4.84 3.19 28.59
CA GLY A 411 -3.51 3.27 27.99
C GLY A 411 -2.84 1.92 27.69
N ALA A 412 -3.54 0.79 27.84
CA ALA A 412 -3.00 -0.53 27.53
C ALA A 412 -3.03 -0.77 26.01
N TYR A 413 -1.89 -1.18 25.43
CA TYR A 413 -1.84 -1.49 24.01
C TYR A 413 -2.52 -2.83 23.69
N ALA A 414 -3.12 -2.93 22.50
CA ALA A 414 -3.66 -4.18 22.00
C ALA A 414 -2.61 -5.29 21.91
N PHE A 415 -1.36 -5.00 21.52
CA PHE A 415 -0.29 -6.02 21.49
C PHE A 415 0.07 -6.59 22.87
N GLU A 416 -0.20 -5.84 23.94
CA GLU A 416 0.01 -6.30 25.33
C GLU A 416 -1.19 -7.13 25.80
N ALA A 417 -2.40 -6.75 25.38
CA ALA A 417 -3.65 -7.33 25.87
C ALA A 417 -4.20 -8.48 25.02
N CYS A 418 -3.85 -8.53 23.73
CA CYS A 418 -4.38 -9.46 22.74
C CYS A 418 -3.23 -10.22 22.04
N PRO A 419 -2.45 -11.03 22.77
CA PRO A 419 -1.26 -11.66 22.22
C PRO A 419 -1.54 -12.66 21.08
N TYR A 420 -2.73 -13.25 21.05
CA TYR A 420 -3.16 -14.15 19.97
C TYR A 420 -3.59 -13.35 18.73
N ALA A 421 -4.43 -12.34 18.91
CA ALA A 421 -4.81 -11.42 17.82
C ALA A 421 -3.58 -10.74 17.20
N CYS A 422 -2.60 -10.36 18.04
CA CYS A 422 -1.41 -9.63 17.63
C CYS A 422 -0.21 -10.48 17.23
N ARG A 423 -0.38 -11.81 17.25
CA ARG A 423 0.63 -12.79 16.82
C ARG A 423 1.95 -12.65 17.58
N THR A 424 1.89 -12.19 18.82
CA THR A 424 3.05 -12.22 19.75
C THR A 424 3.17 -13.57 20.43
N CYS A 425 2.08 -14.34 20.44
CA CYS A 425 2.08 -15.75 20.80
C CYS A 425 1.42 -16.55 19.67
N SER A 426 2.00 -17.70 19.33
CA SER A 426 1.48 -18.55 18.29
C SER A 426 1.45 -20.02 18.72
N LYS A 427 0.39 -20.73 18.28
CA LYS A 427 0.17 -22.17 18.53
C LYS A 427 0.59 -23.05 17.36
N CYS A 428 0.98 -22.47 16.22
CA CYS A 428 1.47 -23.20 15.07
C CYS A 428 2.41 -22.33 14.22
N GLU A 429 3.14 -22.92 13.27
CA GLU A 429 4.12 -22.17 12.46
C GLU A 429 3.61 -21.97 11.04
N ASP A 430 3.95 -20.83 10.47
CA ASP A 430 3.82 -20.57 9.04
C ASP A 430 4.90 -21.27 8.24
N SER A 431 4.56 -21.62 7.01
CA SER A 431 5.53 -22.14 6.05
C SER A 431 6.56 -21.08 5.67
N THR A 432 7.82 -21.44 5.80
CA THR A 432 8.96 -20.62 5.37
C THR A 432 9.21 -20.65 3.86
N SER A 433 8.57 -21.57 3.13
CA SER A 433 8.77 -21.75 1.67
C SER A 433 7.51 -21.50 0.85
N TRP A 434 6.36 -21.25 1.49
CA TRP A 434 5.15 -20.88 0.79
C TRP A 434 5.21 -19.43 0.30
N SER A 435 4.85 -19.22 -0.96
CA SER A 435 4.62 -17.90 -1.52
C SER A 435 3.70 -17.94 -2.74
N ILE A 436 3.05 -16.83 -3.09
CA ILE A 436 2.29 -16.73 -4.35
C ILE A 436 3.23 -16.88 -5.55
N GLU A 437 2.99 -17.90 -6.38
CA GLU A 437 3.76 -18.19 -7.60
C GLU A 437 5.29 -18.25 -7.35
N THR A 438 6.08 -17.37 -7.99
CA THR A 438 7.54 -17.24 -7.77
C THR A 438 7.91 -15.96 -7.02
N ASP A 439 6.95 -15.27 -6.41
CA ASP A 439 7.17 -14.03 -5.67
C ASP A 439 7.36 -14.30 -4.18
N ALA A 440 8.61 -14.45 -3.75
CA ALA A 440 8.97 -14.73 -2.36
C ALA A 440 8.56 -13.63 -1.36
N SER A 441 8.19 -12.43 -1.83
CA SER A 441 7.67 -11.35 -0.97
C SER A 441 6.23 -11.62 -0.53
N LYS A 442 5.43 -12.31 -1.36
CA LYS A 442 4.05 -12.69 -1.07
C LYS A 442 3.99 -14.02 -0.32
N ASN A 443 4.67 -14.06 0.82
CA ASN A 443 4.77 -15.22 1.72
C ASN A 443 3.71 -15.15 2.83
N CYS A 444 3.84 -15.97 3.88
CA CYS A 444 2.87 -16.00 4.97
C CYS A 444 2.76 -14.69 5.78
N ALA A 445 3.82 -13.87 5.85
CA ALA A 445 3.73 -12.54 6.45
C ALA A 445 2.85 -11.59 5.61
N TRP A 446 2.88 -11.73 4.29
CA TRP A 446 1.94 -11.07 3.38
C TRP A 446 0.53 -11.64 3.53
N VAL A 447 0.37 -12.95 3.74
CA VAL A 447 -0.97 -13.52 4.01
C VAL A 447 -1.58 -12.94 5.28
N ALA A 448 -0.77 -12.76 6.31
CA ALA A 448 -1.21 -12.27 7.61
C ALA A 448 -1.83 -10.87 7.55
N GLU A 449 -1.38 -9.99 6.63
CA GLU A 449 -1.88 -8.59 6.57
C GLU A 449 -3.34 -8.47 6.15
N SER A 450 -3.91 -9.52 5.55
CA SER A 450 -5.34 -9.59 5.26
C SER A 450 -5.74 -11.07 5.17
N SER A 451 -5.84 -11.72 6.33
CA SER A 451 -6.06 -13.17 6.45
C SER A 451 -7.39 -13.61 5.82
N THR A 452 -8.42 -12.76 5.87
CA THR A 452 -9.73 -13.01 5.25
C THR A 452 -9.62 -13.15 3.72
N LEU A 453 -8.83 -12.30 3.07
CA LEU A 453 -8.66 -12.28 1.61
C LEU A 453 -7.54 -13.19 1.10
N ARG A 454 -6.42 -13.25 1.82
CA ARG A 454 -5.16 -13.81 1.30
C ARG A 454 -5.00 -15.30 1.61
N CYS A 455 -5.62 -15.80 2.67
CA CYS A 455 -5.60 -17.22 3.03
C CYS A 455 -6.26 -18.13 1.99
N THR A 456 -7.13 -17.59 1.14
CA THR A 456 -7.80 -18.34 0.07
C THR A 456 -7.02 -18.38 -1.25
N LYS A 457 -5.85 -17.73 -1.32
CA LYS A 457 -5.02 -17.67 -2.52
C LYS A 457 -4.18 -18.94 -2.68
N TYR A 458 -3.89 -19.30 -3.94
CA TYR A 458 -3.00 -20.41 -4.27
C TYR A 458 -1.55 -19.92 -4.36
N GLY A 459 -0.64 -20.59 -3.68
CA GLY A 459 0.80 -20.38 -3.75
C GLY A 459 1.54 -21.68 -4.07
N LEU A 460 2.87 -21.58 -4.10
CA LEU A 460 3.78 -22.71 -4.18
C LEU A 460 4.47 -22.91 -2.85
N GLU A 461 4.46 -24.14 -2.34
CA GLU A 461 5.26 -24.59 -1.20
C GLU A 461 6.13 -25.74 -1.67
N ASP A 462 7.45 -25.61 -1.56
CA ASP A 462 8.42 -26.59 -2.05
C ASP A 462 8.20 -27.03 -3.53
N GLY A 463 7.62 -26.14 -4.34
CA GLY A 463 7.32 -26.37 -5.75
C GLY A 463 5.97 -27.07 -6.04
N GLU A 464 5.17 -27.34 -5.02
CA GLU A 464 3.82 -27.89 -5.12
C GLU A 464 2.76 -26.80 -4.87
N THR A 465 1.68 -26.80 -5.63
CA THR A 465 0.61 -25.81 -5.46
C THR A 465 -0.27 -26.14 -4.27
N THR A 466 -0.45 -25.17 -3.37
CA THR A 466 -1.24 -25.29 -2.14
C THR A 466 -1.90 -23.96 -1.76
N LEU A 467 -2.95 -24.00 -0.94
CA LEU A 467 -3.69 -22.82 -0.50
C LEU A 467 -2.99 -22.16 0.69
N GLY A 468 -3.07 -20.83 0.76
CA GLY A 468 -2.48 -20.03 1.83
C GLY A 468 -2.89 -20.52 3.22
N PHE A 469 -4.16 -20.85 3.45
CA PHE A 469 -4.62 -21.34 4.75
C PHE A 469 -4.02 -22.69 5.17
N LEU A 470 -3.55 -23.52 4.23
CA LEU A 470 -2.92 -24.80 4.56
C LEU A 470 -1.45 -24.62 4.96
N SER A 471 -0.78 -23.65 4.34
CA SER A 471 0.66 -23.46 4.50
C SER A 471 1.01 -22.32 5.45
N CYS A 472 0.16 -21.31 5.56
CA CYS A 472 0.33 -20.14 6.42
C CYS A 472 -0.66 -20.23 7.58
N ARG A 473 -0.51 -21.27 8.40
CA ARG A 473 -1.50 -21.62 9.43
C ARG A 473 -1.57 -20.60 10.56
N ASP A 474 -0.45 -19.97 10.89
CA ASP A 474 -0.43 -18.86 11.85
C ASP A 474 -1.00 -17.61 11.20
N ALA A 475 -0.55 -17.24 10.00
CA ALA A 475 -1.08 -16.13 9.20
C ALA A 475 -2.60 -16.17 9.08
N CYS A 476 -3.15 -17.37 8.90
CA CYS A 476 -4.58 -17.64 8.72
C CYS A 476 -5.31 -18.05 9.99
N GLN A 477 -4.60 -18.10 11.13
CA GLN A 477 -5.09 -18.46 12.45
C GLN A 477 -5.91 -19.75 12.47
N VAL A 478 -5.46 -20.73 11.68
CA VAL A 478 -5.96 -22.11 11.71
C VAL A 478 -5.07 -22.99 12.57
N CYS A 479 -4.69 -22.48 13.75
CA CYS A 479 -3.82 -23.14 14.70
C CYS A 479 -4.63 -23.85 15.81
N GLU A 480 -5.33 -24.95 15.49
CA GLU A 480 -5.99 -25.76 16.52
C GLU A 480 -5.45 -27.20 16.53
N GLY A 481 -4.77 -27.57 17.63
CA GLY A 481 -4.18 -28.90 17.78
C GLY A 481 -3.81 -29.38 19.19
N GLU A 482 -3.88 -28.56 20.26
CA GLU A 482 -3.49 -29.04 21.60
C GLU A 482 -4.51 -28.89 22.73
N THR A 483 -5.58 -28.09 22.61
CA THR A 483 -6.59 -27.96 23.68
C THR A 483 -8.06 -28.10 23.29
N GLY A 484 -8.40 -28.25 22.01
CA GLY A 484 -9.78 -28.39 21.51
C GLY A 484 -9.84 -29.40 20.37
N THR A 485 -10.92 -30.16 20.27
CA THR A 485 -11.08 -31.22 19.28
C THR A 485 -11.09 -30.65 17.87
N CYS A 486 -10.19 -31.12 17.00
CA CYS A 486 -10.28 -30.94 15.53
C CYS A 486 -11.64 -31.50 15.06
N GLU A 487 -12.61 -30.62 14.90
CA GLU A 487 -13.97 -30.94 14.51
C GLU A 487 -14.55 -29.87 13.59
N ASP A 488 -15.47 -30.28 12.73
CA ASP A 488 -16.22 -29.35 11.90
C ASP A 488 -17.28 -28.64 12.74
N SER A 489 -17.45 -27.34 12.50
CA SER A 489 -18.49 -26.53 13.11
C SER A 489 -19.87 -27.10 12.80
N THR A 490 -20.69 -27.24 13.86
CA THR A 490 -22.08 -27.70 13.73
C THR A 490 -23.06 -26.57 13.43
N THR A 491 -22.59 -25.32 13.50
CA THR A 491 -23.41 -24.10 13.39
C THR A 491 -23.05 -23.22 12.20
N TRP A 492 -21.91 -23.46 11.56
CA TRP A 492 -21.52 -22.73 10.35
C TRP A 492 -22.31 -23.25 9.14
N TYR A 493 -22.83 -22.31 8.35
CA TYR A 493 -23.56 -22.61 7.12
C TYR A 493 -23.31 -21.53 6.06
N LYS A 494 -23.10 -21.93 4.80
CA LYS A 494 -22.99 -20.95 3.70
C LYS A 494 -24.28 -20.14 3.55
N ASN A 495 -24.19 -18.82 3.73
CA ASN A 495 -25.31 -17.87 3.69
C ASN A 495 -26.49 -18.28 4.59
N GLY A 496 -26.22 -18.93 5.74
CA GLY A 496 -27.23 -19.36 6.69
C GLY A 496 -28.14 -20.51 6.22
N GLU A 497 -27.80 -21.19 5.11
CA GLU A 497 -28.58 -22.31 4.57
C GLU A 497 -28.15 -23.64 5.23
N PRO A 498 -28.98 -24.28 6.09
CA PRO A 498 -28.56 -25.46 6.85
C PRO A 498 -28.16 -26.67 6.00
N SER A 499 -28.57 -26.70 4.73
CA SER A 499 -28.15 -27.76 3.79
C SER A 499 -26.76 -27.55 3.19
N LYS A 500 -26.06 -26.46 3.54
CA LYS A 500 -24.69 -26.12 3.13
C LYS A 500 -23.77 -26.03 4.35
N ASP A 501 -23.74 -27.12 5.11
CA ASP A 501 -22.89 -27.37 6.28
C ASP A 501 -21.49 -27.88 5.88
N CYS A 502 -20.68 -28.28 6.86
CA CYS A 502 -19.33 -28.81 6.60
C CYS A 502 -19.33 -30.15 5.84
N ASP A 503 -20.36 -31.00 6.00
CA ASP A 503 -20.53 -32.20 5.16
C ASP A 503 -20.70 -31.80 3.67
N TRP A 504 -21.44 -30.72 3.40
CA TRP A 504 -21.54 -30.14 2.06
C TRP A 504 -20.19 -29.55 1.59
N VAL A 505 -19.39 -28.95 2.47
CA VAL A 505 -18.03 -28.48 2.15
C VAL A 505 -17.15 -29.66 1.71
N ALA A 506 -17.17 -30.78 2.43
CA ALA A 506 -16.42 -32.00 2.11
C ALA A 506 -16.87 -32.70 0.81
N GLY A 507 -18.08 -32.42 0.32
CA GLY A 507 -18.71 -33.15 -0.80
C GLY A 507 -18.06 -33.01 -2.18
N PHE A 508 -17.01 -32.19 -2.34
CA PHE A 508 -16.29 -32.01 -3.62
C PHE A 508 -14.78 -32.17 -3.45
N ALA A 509 -14.21 -33.15 -4.16
CA ALA A 509 -12.77 -33.31 -4.25
C ALA A 509 -12.21 -32.62 -5.52
N PRO A 510 -11.03 -31.97 -5.45
CA PRO A 510 -10.30 -31.57 -4.25
C PRO A 510 -10.65 -30.12 -3.83
N ALA A 511 -11.20 -29.97 -2.62
CA ALA A 511 -11.30 -28.74 -1.83
C ALA A 511 -11.91 -27.44 -2.43
N PRO A 512 -12.85 -27.42 -3.41
CA PRO A 512 -13.30 -26.17 -4.00
C PRO A 512 -14.29 -25.38 -3.12
N ARG A 513 -14.52 -25.78 -1.86
CA ARG A 513 -15.50 -25.17 -0.97
C ARG A 513 -14.93 -24.61 0.33
N CYS A 514 -13.64 -24.82 0.60
CA CYS A 514 -13.01 -24.27 1.81
C CYS A 514 -12.85 -22.75 1.76
N THR A 515 -12.94 -22.16 0.58
CA THR A 515 -12.85 -20.71 0.35
C THR A 515 -14.22 -20.03 0.28
N VAL A 516 -15.33 -20.74 0.46
CA VAL A 516 -16.66 -20.12 0.42
C VAL A 516 -16.97 -19.42 1.74
N VAL A 517 -17.53 -18.22 1.65
CA VAL A 517 -17.83 -17.38 2.80
C VAL A 517 -19.20 -17.71 3.38
N GLY A 518 -19.28 -17.74 4.72
CA GLY A 518 -20.47 -17.93 5.53
C GLY A 518 -21.31 -16.65 5.64
N ALA A 519 -22.34 -16.68 6.50
CA ALA A 519 -23.13 -15.48 6.78
C ALA A 519 -22.43 -14.52 7.75
N ASP A 520 -21.37 -15.00 8.40
CA ASP A 520 -20.50 -14.34 9.36
C ASP A 520 -19.28 -13.69 8.70
N GLY A 521 -19.18 -13.69 7.36
CA GLY A 521 -18.04 -13.12 6.64
C GLY A 521 -16.81 -14.04 6.58
N ASP A 522 -16.79 -15.11 7.38
CA ASP A 522 -15.67 -16.05 7.41
C ASP A 522 -15.74 -17.14 6.32
N ALA A 523 -14.58 -17.50 5.79
CA ALA A 523 -14.45 -18.64 4.89
C ALA A 523 -14.57 -19.98 5.64
N ALA A 524 -15.10 -20.98 4.93
CA ALA A 524 -15.33 -22.32 5.48
C ALA A 524 -14.09 -22.98 6.09
N TYR A 525 -12.86 -22.65 5.64
CA TYR A 525 -11.63 -23.24 6.17
C TYR A 525 -11.40 -22.94 7.66
N LYS A 526 -11.96 -21.85 8.20
CA LYS A 526 -11.91 -21.49 9.63
C LYS A 526 -12.89 -22.30 10.48
N HIS A 527 -13.98 -22.78 9.88
CA HIS A 527 -15.09 -23.40 10.60
C HIS A 527 -15.21 -24.91 10.35
N CYS A 528 -14.84 -25.37 9.17
CA CYS A 528 -14.94 -26.76 8.73
C CYS A 528 -13.57 -27.42 8.75
N LEU A 529 -12.97 -27.51 9.94
CA LEU A 529 -11.55 -27.85 10.13
C LEU A 529 -11.18 -29.24 9.57
N VAL A 530 -12.02 -30.24 9.85
CA VAL A 530 -11.81 -31.62 9.38
C VAL A 530 -12.05 -31.70 7.89
N SER A 531 -13.13 -31.08 7.41
CA SER A 531 -13.53 -31.08 6.00
C SER A 531 -12.53 -30.34 5.10
N CYS A 532 -11.84 -29.33 5.63
CA CYS A 532 -10.86 -28.53 4.91
C CYS A 532 -9.40 -28.94 5.17
N GLY A 533 -9.16 -29.90 6.07
CA GLY A 533 -7.82 -30.38 6.39
C GLY A 533 -6.97 -29.30 7.06
N THR A 534 -7.60 -28.42 7.85
CA THR A 534 -6.93 -27.36 8.62
C THR A 534 -6.67 -27.77 10.07
N CYS A 535 -6.86 -29.05 10.36
CA CYS A 535 -6.19 -29.74 11.46
C CYS A 535 -4.75 -30.09 11.03
#